data_AF-A0A7Y5BXV9-F1
#
_entry.id   AF-A0A7Y5BXV9-F1
#
_cell.length_a   1.000
_cell.length_b   1.000
_cell.length_c   1.000
_cell.angle_alpha   90.00
_cell.angle_beta   90.00
_cell.angle_gamma   90.00
#
_symmetry.space_group_name_H-M   'P 1'
#
loop_
_entity.id
_entity.type
_entity.pdbx_description
1 polymer ?
#
loop_
_entity_poly.entity_id
_entity_poly.type
_entity_poly.pdbx_seq_one_letter_code
_entity_poly.pdbx_strand_id
1 'polypeptide(L)'
;MVEFALILPLLLLLVWGVIESGRYLFIWISVTNASREAARYGSSVGPGEFDPNVPRYIDCTGIRNTAQRVGTIAGVIPDATGVVIEYDGGGGSSTLPTPTPYGDCPVTEAQVTLGDRIVVEVQVPYAPLVPLVPFAPSDVGSITARTIIKDVQIATAVPAHTPTETPTITPTPTITPTPTNTSTPTITPTADCSNLIPGDFYVTSSAGLQFEITNNNSAAVNLTFSDLIWTDFYHPNQVIDEFRFNGTRYYSGDDFDSPTGVNSSASPPVFTGLSSGNWTSDTDGFGNIYGQTHYIGPFTVNLVFNGSCQVGSTIPLVLSSIFKPNDGQVINNINQTAFEARSNDTDDGSSNGAGIDRMHIVLIAPDGSTLVNKNDSSAPYCVWLNQNPCPKMTDAQWNSFANGVYTLIAWGRSAESQSWSAPAQVQFELQRTLPTPTPTRTNTPTPTRTNTPTKTLTPTKTSTVCPIEFCTATPTPTKTKTPTPTKTVTPTSTFTATPTITATP
;
A
#
# COMPACT_ATOMS: atom_id res chain seq x y z
N MET A 1 -3.08 46.34 25.37
CA MET A 1 -1.98 45.34 25.28
C MET A 1 -2.06 44.27 26.37
N VAL A 2 -2.68 44.54 27.54
CA VAL A 2 -2.84 43.55 28.62
C VAL A 2 -3.87 42.46 28.27
N GLU A 3 -4.93 42.76 27.51
CA GLU A 3 -5.95 41.76 27.14
C GLU A 3 -5.39 40.67 26.20
N PHE A 4 -4.55 41.04 25.23
CA PHE A 4 -3.93 40.06 24.33
C PHE A 4 -2.92 39.15 25.05
N ALA A 5 -2.25 39.67 26.09
CA ALA A 5 -1.33 38.90 26.92
C ALA A 5 -2.04 37.84 27.79
N LEU A 6 -3.34 38.04 28.11
CA LEU A 6 -4.13 37.08 28.89
C LEU A 6 -4.89 36.07 28.00
N ILE A 7 -5.25 36.44 26.77
CA ILE A 7 -5.96 35.53 25.84
C ILE A 7 -5.05 34.43 25.30
N LEU A 8 -3.80 34.76 24.97
CA LEU A 8 -2.85 33.79 24.42
C LEU A 8 -2.63 32.55 25.32
N PRO A 9 -2.31 32.67 26.62
CA PRO A 9 -2.14 31.50 27.48
C PRO A 9 -3.44 30.70 27.67
N LEU A 10 -4.61 31.35 27.69
CA LEU A 10 -5.90 30.67 27.76
C LEU A 10 -6.19 29.87 26.48
N LEU A 11 -5.91 30.45 25.32
CA LEU A 11 -6.08 29.80 24.02
C LEU A 11 -5.11 28.62 23.86
N LEU A 12 -3.86 28.76 24.30
CA LEU A 12 -2.90 27.65 24.30
C LEU A 12 -3.35 26.52 25.22
N LEU A 13 -3.86 26.83 26.42
CA LEU A 13 -4.41 25.81 27.33
C LEU A 13 -5.58 25.06 26.68
N LEU A 14 -6.50 25.78 26.03
CA LEU A 14 -7.61 25.17 25.31
C LEU A 14 -7.14 24.25 24.17
N VAL A 15 -6.19 24.70 23.34
CA VAL A 15 -5.65 23.91 22.23
C VAL A 15 -4.98 22.64 22.75
N TRP A 16 -4.14 22.75 23.79
CA TRP A 16 -3.52 21.58 24.42
C TRP A 16 -4.54 20.65 25.08
N GLY A 17 -5.60 21.20 25.69
CA GLY A 17 -6.70 20.40 26.25
C GLY A 17 -7.43 19.57 25.18
N VAL A 18 -7.70 20.15 24.01
CA VAL A 18 -8.31 19.45 22.88
C VAL A 18 -7.38 18.36 22.34
N ILE A 19 -6.09 18.67 22.16
CA ILE A 19 -5.09 17.71 21.67
C ILE A 19 -4.95 16.53 22.63
N GLU A 20 -4.83 16.77 23.94
CA GLU A 20 -4.71 15.69 24.93
C GLU A 20 -5.96 14.82 25.01
N SER A 21 -7.14 15.44 24.99
CA SER A 21 -8.41 14.70 24.99
C SER A 21 -8.55 13.82 23.74
N GLY A 22 -8.16 14.34 22.57
CA GLY A 22 -8.15 13.59 21.31
C GLY A 22 -7.16 12.42 21.34
N ARG A 23 -5.95 12.64 21.85
CA ARG A 23 -4.93 11.59 21.97
C ARG A 23 -5.35 10.49 22.94
N TYR A 24 -5.96 10.85 24.07
CA TYR A 24 -6.48 9.89 25.04
C TYR A 24 -7.60 9.02 24.43
N LEU A 25 -8.57 9.65 23.75
CA LEU A 25 -9.65 8.92 23.07
C LEU A 25 -9.10 8.00 21.97
N PHE A 26 -8.13 8.47 21.18
CA PHE A 26 -7.47 7.67 20.15
C PHE A 26 -6.80 6.41 20.74
N ILE A 27 -6.04 6.57 21.83
CA ILE A 27 -5.39 5.43 22.51
C ILE A 27 -6.46 4.46 23.04
N TRP A 28 -7.53 4.97 23.65
CA TRP A 28 -8.62 4.12 24.16
C TRP A 28 -9.30 3.28 23.06
N ILE A 29 -9.60 3.89 21.91
CA ILE A 29 -10.19 3.17 20.76
C ILE A 29 -9.21 2.11 20.24
N SER A 30 -7.93 2.46 20.10
CA SER A 30 -6.90 1.55 19.60
C SER A 30 -6.68 0.35 20.53
N VAL A 31 -6.56 0.59 21.84
CA VAL A 31 -6.43 -0.46 22.87
C VAL A 31 -7.68 -1.36 22.92
N THR A 32 -8.87 -0.78 22.75
CA THR A 32 -10.12 -1.54 22.66
C THR A 32 -10.11 -2.49 21.46
N ASN A 33 -9.76 -1.99 20.27
CA ASN A 33 -9.68 -2.82 19.06
C ASN A 33 -8.59 -3.89 19.17
N ALA A 34 -7.43 -3.54 19.73
CA ALA A 34 -6.33 -4.48 19.95
C ALA A 34 -6.74 -5.64 20.86
N SER A 35 -7.41 -5.38 21.99
CA SER A 35 -7.91 -6.43 22.89
C SER A 35 -8.92 -7.35 22.20
N ARG A 36 -9.81 -6.80 21.38
CA ARG A 36 -10.86 -7.55 20.68
C ARG A 36 -10.30 -8.49 19.62
N GLU A 37 -9.30 -8.04 18.88
CA GLU A 37 -8.70 -8.81 17.80
C GLU A 37 -7.74 -9.88 18.34
N ALA A 38 -6.99 -9.56 19.39
CA ALA A 38 -6.17 -10.54 20.09
C ALA A 38 -7.01 -11.67 20.71
N ALA A 39 -8.12 -11.34 21.37
CA ALA A 39 -9.07 -12.34 21.85
C ALA A 39 -9.70 -13.14 20.70
N ARG A 40 -9.97 -12.51 19.53
CA ARG A 40 -10.52 -13.19 18.35
C ARG A 40 -9.54 -14.23 17.82
N TYR A 41 -8.29 -13.84 17.64
CA TYR A 41 -7.21 -14.74 17.25
C TYR A 41 -7.12 -15.96 18.18
N GLY A 42 -7.02 -15.71 19.49
CA GLY A 42 -6.91 -16.77 20.49
C GLY A 42 -8.18 -17.61 20.71
N SER A 43 -9.33 -17.21 20.18
CA SER A 43 -10.56 -18.02 20.22
C SER A 43 -10.76 -18.92 19.00
N SER A 44 -9.95 -18.75 17.95
CA SER A 44 -10.12 -19.42 16.67
C SER A 44 -9.50 -20.81 16.63
N VAL A 45 -10.09 -21.70 15.82
CA VAL A 45 -9.54 -23.04 15.54
C VAL A 45 -8.43 -22.95 14.49
N GLY A 46 -7.39 -23.76 14.64
CA GLY A 46 -6.32 -23.89 13.65
C GLY A 46 -4.91 -23.70 14.21
N PRO A 47 -3.89 -23.94 13.37
CA PRO A 47 -2.50 -23.75 13.75
C PRO A 47 -2.18 -22.27 13.98
N GLY A 48 -1.23 -22.02 14.87
CA GLY A 48 -0.63 -20.72 15.15
C GLY A 48 0.02 -20.14 13.90
N GLU A 49 0.06 -18.81 13.83
CA GLU A 49 0.63 -18.08 12.70
C GLU A 49 2.16 -18.21 12.68
N PHE A 50 2.78 -18.38 13.85
CA PHE A 50 4.24 -18.41 14.02
C PHE A 50 4.80 -19.79 14.36
N ASP A 51 3.96 -20.70 14.88
CA ASP A 51 4.30 -22.12 15.04
C ASP A 51 3.10 -22.98 14.59
N PRO A 52 3.20 -23.66 13.44
CA PRO A 52 2.13 -24.52 12.93
C PRO A 52 1.75 -25.67 13.87
N ASN A 53 2.59 -26.00 14.85
CA ASN A 53 2.36 -27.09 15.81
C ASN A 53 1.65 -26.62 17.07
N VAL A 54 1.42 -25.32 17.24
CA VAL A 54 0.79 -24.73 18.43
C VAL A 54 -0.59 -24.19 18.02
N PRO A 55 -1.70 -24.70 18.58
CA PRO A 55 -3.02 -24.13 18.30
C PRO A 55 -3.11 -22.66 18.72
N ARG A 56 -3.88 -21.87 17.96
CA ARG A 56 -4.01 -20.41 18.18
C ARG A 56 -4.44 -20.00 19.58
N TYR A 57 -5.23 -20.84 20.25
CA TYR A 57 -5.70 -20.57 21.60
C TYR A 57 -4.63 -20.73 22.68
N ILE A 58 -3.46 -21.30 22.38
CA ILE A 58 -2.29 -21.32 23.26
C ILE A 58 -1.05 -20.63 22.66
N ASP A 59 -1.17 -20.06 21.45
CA ASP A 59 -0.11 -19.27 20.81
C ASP A 59 -0.04 -17.86 21.40
N CYS A 60 0.61 -17.74 22.57
CA CYS A 60 0.77 -16.44 23.25
C CYS A 60 1.46 -15.40 22.36
N THR A 61 2.44 -15.81 21.55
CA THR A 61 3.18 -14.92 20.67
C THR A 61 2.26 -14.39 19.57
N GLY A 62 1.48 -15.27 18.94
CA GLY A 62 0.47 -14.90 17.95
C GLY A 62 -0.59 -13.95 18.49
N ILE A 63 -1.08 -14.20 19.71
CA ILE A 63 -2.07 -13.33 20.37
C ILE A 63 -1.48 -11.94 20.65
N ARG A 64 -0.27 -11.87 21.22
CA ARG A 64 0.40 -10.57 21.52
C ARG A 64 0.78 -9.80 20.26
N ASN A 65 1.26 -10.48 19.22
CA ASN A 65 1.58 -9.85 17.93
C ASN A 65 0.33 -9.33 17.23
N THR A 66 -0.80 -10.03 17.35
CA THR A 66 -2.09 -9.57 16.82
C THR A 66 -2.55 -8.30 17.54
N ALA A 67 -2.43 -8.24 18.88
CA ALA A 67 -2.74 -7.02 19.65
C ALA A 67 -1.85 -5.84 19.21
N GLN A 68 -0.54 -6.06 19.07
CA GLN A 68 0.39 -5.04 18.62
C GLN A 68 0.09 -4.57 17.21
N ARG A 69 -0.19 -5.47 16.26
CA ARG A 69 -0.50 -5.11 14.86
C ARG A 69 -1.66 -4.11 14.77
N VAL A 70 -2.68 -4.28 15.60
CA VAL A 70 -3.83 -3.36 15.69
C VAL A 70 -3.52 -2.10 16.53
N GLY A 71 -2.68 -2.24 17.55
CA GLY A 71 -2.39 -1.21 18.55
C GLY A 71 -1.06 -0.45 18.39
N THR A 72 -0.31 -0.65 17.30
CA THR A 72 1.07 -0.16 17.17
C THR A 72 1.16 1.36 17.29
N ILE A 73 0.23 2.10 16.68
CA ILE A 73 0.23 3.56 16.70
C ILE A 73 -0.08 4.12 18.11
N ALA A 74 -0.88 3.39 18.90
CA ALA A 74 -1.13 3.74 20.29
C ALA A 74 0.01 3.31 21.23
N GLY A 75 0.99 2.55 20.76
CA GLY A 75 2.13 2.09 21.57
C GLY A 75 1.87 0.79 22.32
N VAL A 76 1.00 -0.10 21.82
CA VAL A 76 0.83 -1.43 22.40
C VAL A 76 2.12 -2.23 22.28
N ILE A 77 2.62 -2.74 23.41
CA ILE A 77 3.83 -3.55 23.51
C ILE A 77 3.42 -5.02 23.57
N PRO A 78 3.96 -5.91 22.71
CA PRO A 78 3.55 -7.32 22.60
C PRO A 78 4.19 -8.19 23.70
N ASP A 79 4.21 -7.74 24.94
CA ASP A 79 4.73 -8.50 26.09
C ASP A 79 3.68 -8.64 27.19
N ALA A 80 4.04 -9.26 28.32
CA ALA A 80 3.12 -9.47 29.44
C ALA A 80 2.76 -8.18 30.21
N THR A 81 3.39 -7.05 29.91
CA THR A 81 3.06 -5.74 30.50
C THR A 81 2.05 -4.96 29.65
N GLY A 82 2.14 -5.10 28.31
CA GLY A 82 1.20 -4.47 27.39
C GLY A 82 0.02 -5.35 26.99
N VAL A 83 0.16 -6.68 27.05
CA VAL A 83 -0.86 -7.66 26.66
C VAL A 83 -0.86 -8.84 27.62
N VAL A 84 -1.79 -8.82 28.58
CA VAL A 84 -2.04 -9.90 29.53
C VAL A 84 -3.08 -10.85 28.91
N ILE A 85 -2.80 -12.16 29.00
CA ILE A 85 -3.64 -13.21 28.41
C ILE A 85 -3.93 -14.23 29.49
N GLU A 86 -5.21 -14.37 29.83
CA GLU A 86 -5.71 -15.27 30.85
C GLU A 86 -6.79 -16.21 30.28
N TYR A 87 -7.07 -17.30 30.99
CA TYR A 87 -8.10 -18.26 30.64
C TYR A 87 -9.07 -18.47 31.80
N ASP A 88 -10.37 -18.43 31.52
CA ASP A 88 -11.42 -18.75 32.48
C ASP A 88 -12.37 -19.83 31.95
N GLY A 89 -13.07 -20.53 32.86
CA GLY A 89 -13.91 -21.68 32.49
C GLY A 89 -15.23 -21.34 31.80
N GLY A 90 -15.55 -20.05 31.60
CA GLY A 90 -16.85 -19.60 31.12
C GLY A 90 -18.01 -19.88 32.09
N GLY A 91 -18.98 -18.95 32.15
CA GLY A 91 -20.17 -19.09 33.01
C GLY A 91 -19.90 -18.77 34.49
N GLY A 92 -20.38 -17.60 34.93
CA GLY A 92 -20.44 -17.30 36.36
C GLY A 92 -21.37 -18.30 37.06
N SER A 93 -20.89 -18.95 38.12
CA SER A 93 -21.79 -19.58 39.09
C SER A 93 -22.68 -18.50 39.72
N SER A 94 -23.92 -18.82 40.09
CA SER A 94 -24.83 -17.90 40.79
C SER A 94 -24.31 -17.36 42.14
N THR A 95 -23.12 -17.81 42.55
CA THR A 95 -22.42 -17.42 43.78
C THR A 95 -21.14 -16.60 43.54
N LEU A 96 -20.63 -16.52 42.31
CA LEU A 96 -19.46 -15.69 41.94
C LEU A 96 -19.69 -15.03 40.58
N PRO A 97 -19.94 -13.70 40.54
CA PRO A 97 -20.31 -12.98 39.32
C PRO A 97 -19.16 -12.76 38.34
N THR A 98 -17.92 -13.08 38.72
CA THR A 98 -16.73 -12.98 37.86
C THR A 98 -16.12 -14.37 37.71
N PRO A 99 -16.05 -14.94 36.50
CA PRO A 99 -15.31 -16.17 36.25
C PRO A 99 -13.86 -15.97 36.69
N THR A 100 -13.38 -16.83 37.59
CA THR A 100 -12.00 -16.76 38.09
C THR A 100 -11.06 -17.33 37.03
N PRO A 101 -10.01 -16.58 36.64
CA PRO A 101 -8.95 -17.11 35.80
C PRO A 101 -8.34 -18.38 36.43
N TYR A 102 -8.10 -19.41 35.63
CA TYR A 102 -7.44 -20.64 36.07
C TYR A 102 -5.98 -20.73 35.59
N GLY A 103 -5.54 -19.83 34.70
CA GLY A 103 -4.15 -19.77 34.26
C GLY A 103 -3.89 -18.62 33.29
N ASP A 104 -2.60 -18.27 33.20
CA ASP A 104 -2.06 -17.25 32.29
C ASP A 104 -1.28 -17.93 31.15
N CYS A 105 -1.20 -17.26 30.00
CA CYS A 105 -0.48 -17.80 28.84
C CYS A 105 1.06 -17.86 29.09
N PRO A 106 1.74 -19.01 28.87
CA PRO A 106 1.26 -20.21 28.17
C PRO A 106 0.57 -21.23 29.08
N VAL A 107 -0.55 -21.76 28.58
CA VAL A 107 -1.25 -22.93 29.13
C VAL A 107 -1.06 -24.14 28.21
N THR A 108 -1.28 -25.35 28.72
CA THR A 108 -1.23 -26.59 27.91
C THR A 108 -2.60 -26.89 27.31
N GLU A 109 -2.65 -27.58 26.16
CA GLU A 109 -3.91 -27.96 25.50
C GLU A 109 -4.87 -28.77 26.40
N ALA A 110 -4.32 -29.52 27.36
CA ALA A 110 -5.08 -30.32 28.31
C ALA A 110 -5.81 -29.47 29.38
N GLN A 111 -5.33 -28.24 29.64
CA GLN A 111 -5.93 -27.34 30.61
C GLN A 111 -7.12 -26.57 30.03
N VAL A 112 -7.11 -26.31 28.70
CA VAL A 112 -8.17 -25.57 28.03
C VAL A 112 -9.27 -26.53 27.59
N THR A 113 -10.52 -26.29 27.94
CA THR A 113 -11.67 -27.08 27.51
C THR A 113 -12.53 -26.34 26.47
N LEU A 114 -13.29 -27.09 25.66
CA LEU A 114 -14.27 -26.48 24.74
C LEU A 114 -15.32 -25.73 25.56
N GLY A 115 -15.48 -24.42 25.30
CA GLY A 115 -16.41 -23.56 26.05
C GLY A 115 -15.73 -22.64 27.06
N ASP A 116 -14.46 -22.88 27.40
CA ASP A 116 -13.63 -21.93 28.16
C ASP A 116 -13.51 -20.60 27.40
N ARG A 117 -13.14 -19.53 28.10
CA ARG A 117 -12.92 -18.22 27.48
C ARG A 117 -11.47 -17.82 27.61
N ILE A 118 -10.93 -17.26 26.53
CA ILE A 118 -9.71 -16.48 26.57
C ILE A 118 -10.08 -15.03 26.94
N VAL A 119 -9.36 -14.47 27.91
CA VAL A 119 -9.51 -13.09 28.39
C VAL A 119 -8.21 -12.37 28.05
N VAL A 120 -8.29 -11.37 27.17
CA VAL A 120 -7.13 -10.58 26.76
C VAL A 120 -7.31 -9.16 27.26
N GLU A 121 -6.37 -8.72 28.09
CA GLU A 121 -6.25 -7.36 28.56
C GLU A 121 -5.07 -6.69 27.84
N VAL A 122 -5.34 -5.55 27.21
CA VAL A 122 -4.31 -4.72 26.57
C VAL A 122 -4.19 -3.43 27.37
N GLN A 123 -2.95 -3.03 27.69
CA GLN A 123 -2.64 -1.83 28.46
C GLN A 123 -1.59 -0.98 27.75
N VAL A 124 -1.78 0.34 27.78
CA VAL A 124 -0.82 1.31 27.26
C VAL A 124 -0.62 2.42 28.30
N PRO A 125 0.62 2.76 28.67
CA PRO A 125 0.88 3.87 29.57
C PRO A 125 0.60 5.22 28.87
N TYR A 126 -0.30 6.02 29.43
CA TYR A 126 -0.58 7.38 28.97
C TYR A 126 0.02 8.41 29.93
N ALA A 127 0.89 9.28 29.41
CA ALA A 127 1.39 10.45 30.11
C ALA A 127 1.06 11.73 29.31
N PRO A 128 0.45 12.77 29.91
CA PRO A 128 0.17 14.03 29.22
C PRO A 128 1.46 14.71 28.74
N LEU A 129 1.42 15.35 27.57
CA LEU A 129 2.55 16.12 27.02
C LEU A 129 2.77 17.41 27.80
N VAL A 130 1.69 17.98 28.35
CA VAL A 130 1.73 19.21 29.15
C VAL A 130 1.10 18.95 30.53
N PRO A 131 1.86 19.03 31.63
CA PRO A 131 1.35 18.80 33.01
C PRO A 131 0.35 19.86 33.53
N LEU A 132 -0.13 20.76 32.67
CA LEU A 132 -1.03 21.87 33.01
C LEU A 132 -2.51 21.52 32.78
N VAL A 133 -2.80 20.41 32.10
CA VAL A 133 -4.15 19.88 31.84
C VAL A 133 -4.49 18.85 32.93
N PRO A 134 -5.73 18.75 33.44
CA PRO A 134 -6.09 17.90 34.59
C PRO A 134 -6.09 16.38 34.31
N PHE A 135 -5.25 15.89 33.40
CA PHE A 135 -5.03 14.46 33.20
C PHE A 135 -3.80 14.05 34.00
N ALA A 136 -3.96 13.11 34.94
CA ALA A 136 -2.82 12.47 35.58
C ALA A 136 -2.28 11.36 34.65
N PRO A 137 -0.97 11.04 34.69
CA PRO A 137 -0.48 9.83 34.06
C PRO A 137 -1.25 8.60 34.56
N SER A 138 -1.74 7.77 33.63
CA SER A 138 -2.54 6.60 33.92
C SER A 138 -2.40 5.56 32.81
N ASP A 139 -2.58 4.30 33.13
CA ASP A 139 -2.64 3.25 32.11
C ASP A 139 -4.03 3.23 31.47
N VAL A 140 -4.07 3.22 30.14
CA VAL A 140 -5.30 3.06 29.37
C VAL A 140 -5.41 1.60 28.98
N GLY A 141 -6.38 0.90 29.54
CA GLY A 141 -6.59 -0.54 29.36
C GLY A 141 -7.94 -0.90 28.76
N SER A 142 -8.01 -2.04 28.09
CA SER A 142 -9.25 -2.69 27.66
C SER A 142 -9.14 -4.20 27.81
N ILE A 143 -10.22 -4.82 28.32
CA ILE A 143 -10.33 -6.26 28.52
C ILE A 143 -11.40 -6.80 27.57
N THR A 144 -11.06 -7.83 26.79
CA THR A 144 -12.02 -8.57 25.96
C THR A 144 -11.94 -10.06 26.25
N ALA A 145 -13.10 -10.69 26.45
CA ALA A 145 -13.22 -12.14 26.59
C ALA A 145 -13.93 -12.77 25.39
N ARG A 146 -13.47 -13.94 24.93
CA ARG A 146 -14.12 -14.74 23.88
C ARG A 146 -14.07 -16.24 24.20
N THR A 147 -15.14 -16.95 23.89
CA THR A 147 -15.22 -18.42 24.04
C THR A 147 -14.32 -19.12 23.03
N ILE A 148 -13.49 -20.02 23.52
CA ILE A 148 -12.57 -20.86 22.76
C ILE A 148 -13.35 -22.02 22.16
N ILE A 149 -13.15 -22.25 20.87
CA ILE A 149 -13.67 -23.39 20.13
C ILE A 149 -12.50 -24.35 19.88
N LYS A 150 -12.60 -25.61 20.32
CA LYS A 150 -11.62 -26.67 20.03
C LYS A 150 -12.31 -28.02 19.77
N ASP A 151 -11.60 -28.95 19.11
CA ASP A 151 -12.06 -30.33 18.85
C ASP A 151 -13.43 -30.43 18.15
N VAL A 152 -13.62 -29.66 17.08
CA VAL A 152 -14.83 -29.74 16.25
C VAL A 152 -14.92 -31.14 15.62
N GLN A 153 -15.76 -32.00 16.19
CA GLN A 153 -16.03 -33.34 15.69
C GLN A 153 -16.76 -33.25 14.33
N ILE A 154 -16.06 -33.56 13.25
CA ILE A 154 -16.67 -33.77 11.93
C ILE A 154 -17.24 -35.19 11.94
N ALA A 155 -18.52 -35.34 12.30
CA ALA A 155 -19.17 -36.65 12.35
C ALA A 155 -19.40 -37.21 10.93
N THR A 156 -18.52 -38.09 10.46
CA THR A 156 -18.77 -38.99 9.33
C THR A 156 -19.55 -40.21 9.80
N ALA A 157 -20.87 -40.07 9.94
CA ALA A 157 -21.72 -41.21 10.27
C ALA A 157 -21.88 -42.14 9.05
N VAL A 158 -21.20 -43.30 9.09
CA VAL A 158 -21.46 -44.45 8.21
C VAL A 158 -22.65 -45.24 8.79
N PRO A 159 -23.70 -45.60 8.01
CA PRO A 159 -24.81 -46.36 8.57
C PRO A 159 -24.38 -47.81 8.86
N ALA A 160 -24.41 -48.21 10.12
CA ALA A 160 -24.27 -49.61 10.53
C ALA A 160 -25.64 -50.31 10.50
N HIS A 161 -25.74 -51.42 9.76
CA HIS A 161 -26.93 -52.28 9.77
C HIS A 161 -27.10 -52.95 11.14
N THR A 162 -28.21 -52.66 11.81
CA THR A 162 -28.61 -53.29 13.08
C THR A 162 -29.42 -54.56 12.78
N PRO A 163 -29.19 -55.70 13.48
CA PRO A 163 -29.91 -56.94 13.21
C PRO A 163 -31.36 -56.88 13.71
N THR A 164 -32.25 -57.41 12.89
CA THR A 164 -33.70 -57.52 13.07
C THR A 164 -34.08 -58.45 14.24
N GLU A 165 -34.77 -57.94 15.26
CA GLU A 165 -35.47 -58.79 16.23
C GLU A 165 -36.86 -59.22 15.72
N THR A 166 -37.22 -60.45 16.08
CA THR A 166 -38.42 -61.17 15.67
C THR A 166 -39.65 -60.72 16.47
N PRO A 167 -40.79 -60.38 15.84
CA PRO A 167 -41.98 -59.94 16.58
C PRO A 167 -42.75 -61.13 17.19
N THR A 168 -43.10 -60.99 18.47
CA THR A 168 -44.05 -61.84 19.20
C THR A 168 -45.49 -61.36 18.93
N ILE A 169 -46.37 -62.30 18.59
CA ILE A 169 -47.80 -62.08 18.35
C ILE A 169 -48.55 -61.69 19.64
N THR A 170 -49.33 -60.61 19.60
CA THR A 170 -50.33 -60.20 20.61
C THR A 170 -51.60 -59.75 19.87
N PRO A 171 -52.82 -60.12 20.33
CA PRO A 171 -54.04 -60.00 19.53
C PRO A 171 -54.62 -58.58 19.47
N THR A 172 -55.19 -58.31 18.29
CA THR A 172 -56.01 -57.20 17.82
C THR A 172 -57.11 -56.78 18.81
N PRO A 173 -57.36 -55.46 18.98
CA PRO A 173 -58.57 -54.93 18.36
C PRO A 173 -58.46 -53.50 17.78
N THR A 174 -59.41 -53.24 16.86
CA THR A 174 -59.99 -51.94 16.47
C THR A 174 -59.35 -51.20 15.28
N ILE A 175 -60.01 -51.38 14.13
CA ILE A 175 -59.96 -50.53 12.93
C ILE A 175 -60.09 -49.03 13.29
N THR A 176 -59.00 -48.29 13.06
CA THR A 176 -58.91 -46.83 13.12
C THR A 176 -58.51 -46.35 11.72
N PRO A 177 -59.07 -45.23 11.20
CA PRO A 177 -58.94 -44.83 9.80
C PRO A 177 -57.49 -44.71 9.32
N THR A 178 -57.27 -45.21 8.11
CA THR A 178 -56.02 -45.23 7.35
C THR A 178 -55.28 -43.89 7.41
N PRO A 179 -54.06 -43.82 7.98
CA PRO A 179 -53.21 -42.65 7.81
C PRO A 179 -52.82 -42.53 6.34
N THR A 180 -53.07 -41.35 5.78
CA THR A 180 -52.59 -40.95 4.45
C THR A 180 -51.07 -41.12 4.42
N ASN A 181 -50.53 -41.74 3.36
CA ASN A 181 -49.08 -41.81 3.11
C ASN A 181 -48.50 -40.41 3.23
N THR A 182 -47.85 -40.13 4.35
CA THR A 182 -47.07 -38.92 4.53
C THR A 182 -45.74 -39.20 3.83
N SER A 183 -45.44 -38.45 2.78
CA SER A 183 -44.15 -38.54 2.08
C SER A 183 -43.04 -38.42 3.11
N THR A 184 -42.24 -39.48 3.25
CA THR A 184 -40.98 -39.44 4.00
C THR A 184 -40.18 -38.23 3.52
N PRO A 185 -39.71 -37.33 4.42
CA PRO A 185 -38.83 -36.25 4.00
C PRO A 185 -37.59 -36.90 3.42
N THR A 186 -37.40 -36.75 2.11
CA THR A 186 -36.13 -37.03 1.45
C THR A 186 -35.08 -36.22 2.20
N ILE A 187 -34.14 -36.90 2.86
CA ILE A 187 -32.95 -36.27 3.45
C ILE A 187 -32.36 -35.40 2.34
N THR A 188 -32.49 -34.08 2.49
CA THR A 188 -31.91 -33.14 1.54
C THR A 188 -30.40 -33.28 1.72
N PRO A 189 -29.65 -33.70 0.69
CA PRO A 189 -28.22 -33.96 0.83
C PRO A 189 -27.56 -32.71 1.41
N THR A 190 -26.91 -32.86 2.56
CA THR A 190 -26.14 -31.78 3.19
C THR A 190 -24.95 -31.51 2.29
N ALA A 191 -24.79 -30.26 1.84
CA ALA A 191 -23.68 -29.89 0.98
C ALA A 191 -22.35 -30.02 1.72
N ASP A 192 -21.36 -30.61 1.06
CA ASP A 192 -20.00 -30.73 1.54
C ASP A 192 -19.21 -29.47 1.16
N CYS A 193 -18.58 -28.85 2.16
CA CYS A 193 -17.80 -27.64 1.97
C CYS A 193 -16.59 -27.88 1.06
N SER A 194 -16.00 -29.08 1.04
CA SER A 194 -14.84 -29.37 0.17
C SER A 194 -15.20 -29.42 -1.32
N ASN A 195 -16.50 -29.50 -1.64
CA ASN A 195 -17.00 -29.44 -3.00
C ASN A 195 -17.32 -28.01 -3.46
N LEU A 196 -17.04 -27.00 -2.64
CA LEU A 196 -17.02 -25.60 -3.06
C LEU A 196 -15.56 -25.21 -3.39
N ILE A 197 -15.25 -25.20 -4.68
CA ILE A 197 -13.88 -25.07 -5.18
C ILE A 197 -13.65 -23.62 -5.60
N PRO A 198 -12.65 -22.92 -5.03
CA PRO A 198 -12.27 -21.58 -5.48
C PRO A 198 -11.70 -21.65 -6.90
N GLY A 199 -12.09 -20.71 -7.76
CA GLY A 199 -11.53 -20.48 -9.08
C GLY A 199 -10.74 -19.17 -9.12
N ASP A 200 -10.68 -18.56 -10.31
CA ASP A 200 -9.90 -17.36 -10.54
C ASP A 200 -10.47 -16.16 -9.79
N PHE A 201 -9.59 -15.33 -9.21
CA PHE A 201 -9.93 -14.06 -8.60
C PHE A 201 -9.16 -12.94 -9.28
N TYR A 202 -9.87 -12.05 -9.97
CA TYR A 202 -9.24 -11.07 -10.86
C TYR A 202 -10.05 -9.77 -10.98
N VAL A 203 -9.39 -8.75 -11.52
CA VAL A 203 -9.97 -7.45 -11.82
C VAL A 203 -10.65 -7.49 -13.20
N THR A 204 -11.90 -7.06 -13.27
CA THR A 204 -12.67 -6.98 -14.51
C THR A 204 -12.48 -5.66 -15.25
N SER A 205 -12.79 -5.64 -16.54
CA SER A 205 -12.75 -4.41 -17.35
C SER A 205 -13.86 -3.40 -17.02
N SER A 206 -14.90 -3.82 -16.29
CA SER A 206 -16.03 -3.00 -15.87
C SER A 206 -15.89 -2.48 -14.43
N ALA A 207 -14.65 -2.25 -13.98
CA ALA A 207 -14.36 -1.57 -12.72
C ALA A 207 -14.78 -2.35 -11.44
N GLY A 208 -14.69 -3.68 -11.46
CA GLY A 208 -15.03 -4.52 -10.30
C GLY A 208 -14.10 -5.71 -10.11
N LEU A 209 -14.13 -6.32 -8.91
CA LEU A 209 -13.45 -7.59 -8.66
C LEU A 209 -14.41 -8.75 -8.95
N GLN A 210 -13.90 -9.81 -9.56
CA GLN A 210 -14.67 -11.02 -9.83
C GLN A 210 -13.93 -12.23 -9.28
N PHE A 211 -14.62 -13.01 -8.44
CA PHE A 211 -14.16 -14.27 -7.91
C PHE A 211 -15.05 -15.40 -8.41
N GLU A 212 -14.46 -16.38 -9.08
CA GLU A 212 -15.16 -17.56 -9.58
C GLU A 212 -15.15 -18.68 -8.55
N ILE A 213 -16.25 -19.41 -8.42
CA ILE A 213 -16.40 -20.53 -7.51
C ILE A 213 -17.17 -21.64 -8.23
N THR A 214 -16.77 -22.90 -8.04
CA THR A 214 -17.53 -24.07 -8.51
C THR A 214 -18.18 -24.78 -7.34
N ASN A 215 -19.50 -24.99 -7.42
CA ASN A 215 -20.24 -25.86 -6.51
C ASN A 215 -20.40 -27.24 -7.15
N ASN A 216 -19.56 -28.18 -6.74
CA ASN A 216 -19.61 -29.57 -7.18
C ASN A 216 -20.54 -30.44 -6.32
N ASN A 217 -21.27 -29.84 -5.37
CA ASN A 217 -22.34 -30.55 -4.66
C ASN A 217 -23.53 -30.78 -5.60
N SER A 218 -24.24 -31.89 -5.42
CA SER A 218 -25.55 -32.07 -6.05
C SER A 218 -26.63 -31.16 -5.45
N ALA A 219 -26.40 -30.67 -4.22
CA ALA A 219 -27.27 -29.75 -3.50
C ALA A 219 -26.90 -28.28 -3.76
N ALA A 220 -27.89 -27.40 -3.69
CA ALA A 220 -27.66 -25.96 -3.64
C ALA A 220 -27.14 -25.53 -2.26
N VAL A 221 -26.34 -24.46 -2.23
CA VAL A 221 -25.87 -23.79 -1.01
C VAL A 221 -26.24 -22.32 -1.05
N ASN A 222 -26.32 -21.67 0.10
CA ASN A 222 -26.76 -20.28 0.22
C ASN A 222 -25.60 -19.40 0.70
N LEU A 223 -25.30 -18.31 -0.01
CA LEU A 223 -24.29 -17.35 0.43
C LEU A 223 -24.84 -16.55 1.62
N THR A 224 -24.23 -16.73 2.79
CA THR A 224 -24.68 -16.15 4.07
C THR A 224 -23.83 -14.99 4.57
N PHE A 225 -22.56 -14.94 4.16
CA PHE A 225 -21.65 -13.85 4.51
C PHE A 225 -20.60 -13.65 3.42
N SER A 226 -20.11 -12.42 3.31
CA SER A 226 -19.07 -12.00 2.37
C SER A 226 -18.18 -10.97 3.05
N ASP A 227 -16.87 -11.04 2.82
CA ASP A 227 -15.89 -10.13 3.37
C ASP A 227 -14.88 -9.79 2.28
N LEU A 228 -14.73 -8.52 1.96
CA LEU A 228 -13.70 -8.03 1.05
C LEU A 228 -12.69 -7.19 1.81
N ILE A 229 -11.42 -7.54 1.70
CA ILE A 229 -10.28 -6.86 2.31
C ILE A 229 -9.42 -6.26 1.18
N TRP A 230 -9.03 -5.00 1.32
CA TRP A 230 -8.16 -4.28 0.40
C TRP A 230 -7.27 -3.29 1.17
N THR A 231 -6.23 -2.78 0.53
CA THR A 231 -5.33 -1.78 1.12
C THR A 231 -5.56 -0.42 0.46
N ASP A 232 -5.76 0.63 1.26
CA ASP A 232 -5.84 2.00 0.76
C ASP A 232 -4.42 2.53 0.48
N PHE A 233 -4.08 2.65 -0.81
CA PHE A 233 -2.77 3.14 -1.24
C PHE A 233 -2.74 4.62 -1.62
N TYR A 234 -3.85 5.23 -2.07
CA TYR A 234 -3.78 6.54 -2.75
C TYR A 234 -4.94 7.51 -2.56
N HIS A 235 -6.13 7.14 -2.07
CA HIS A 235 -7.23 8.12 -2.03
C HIS A 235 -8.38 7.82 -1.06
N PRO A 236 -8.98 8.87 -0.47
CA PRO A 236 -10.17 8.77 0.41
C PRO A 236 -11.48 8.44 -0.33
N ASN A 237 -11.42 8.08 -1.62
CA ASN A 237 -12.60 7.89 -2.48
C ASN A 237 -12.68 6.47 -3.06
N GLN A 238 -11.83 5.53 -2.61
CA GLN A 238 -12.05 4.12 -2.92
C GLN A 238 -13.31 3.67 -2.19
N VAL A 239 -14.30 3.19 -2.93
CA VAL A 239 -15.60 2.79 -2.40
C VAL A 239 -15.94 1.40 -2.90
N ILE A 240 -16.35 0.55 -1.98
CA ILE A 240 -17.12 -0.64 -2.29
C ILE A 240 -18.59 -0.26 -2.19
N ASP A 241 -19.31 -0.29 -3.31
CA ASP A 241 -20.70 0.18 -3.40
C ASP A 241 -21.72 -0.97 -3.56
N GLU A 242 -21.24 -2.13 -4.04
CA GLU A 242 -22.09 -3.24 -4.43
C GLU A 242 -21.38 -4.60 -4.33
N PHE A 243 -22.09 -5.60 -3.80
CA PHE A 243 -21.77 -7.01 -3.99
C PHE A 243 -22.92 -7.75 -4.67
N ARG A 244 -22.54 -8.63 -5.59
CA ARG A 244 -23.44 -9.58 -6.25
C ARG A 244 -22.91 -10.99 -6.21
N PHE A 245 -23.84 -11.94 -6.29
CA PHE A 245 -23.53 -13.34 -6.51
C PHE A 245 -24.44 -13.87 -7.63
N ASN A 246 -23.86 -14.41 -8.70
CA ASN A 246 -24.59 -14.83 -9.91
C ASN A 246 -25.56 -13.74 -10.42
N GLY A 247 -25.10 -12.49 -10.43
CA GLY A 247 -25.88 -11.32 -10.84
C GLY A 247 -26.93 -10.82 -9.82
N THR A 248 -27.22 -11.59 -8.77
CA THR A 248 -28.12 -11.18 -7.68
C THR A 248 -27.40 -10.23 -6.74
N ARG A 249 -27.84 -8.96 -6.71
CA ARG A 249 -27.36 -7.96 -5.74
C ARG A 249 -27.88 -8.28 -4.35
N TYR A 250 -27.00 -8.37 -3.38
CA TYR A 250 -27.37 -8.55 -1.96
C TYR A 250 -26.70 -7.54 -1.03
N TYR A 251 -25.80 -6.71 -1.55
CA TYR A 251 -25.25 -5.53 -0.87
C TYR A 251 -25.42 -4.30 -1.75
N SER A 252 -25.83 -3.20 -1.13
CA SER A 252 -25.95 -1.89 -1.76
C SER A 252 -25.65 -0.82 -0.73
N GLY A 253 -24.52 -0.13 -0.85
CA GLY A 253 -24.14 0.96 0.04
C GLY A 253 -22.67 1.27 -0.11
N ASP A 254 -22.27 2.47 0.28
CA ASP A 254 -20.90 2.93 0.10
C ASP A 254 -20.07 2.59 1.36
N ASP A 255 -19.05 1.76 1.19
CA ASP A 255 -18.05 1.48 2.21
C ASP A 255 -16.68 1.95 1.76
N PHE A 256 -16.11 2.87 2.54
CA PHE A 256 -14.83 3.52 2.26
C PHE A 256 -13.69 2.86 3.04
N ASP A 257 -14.03 2.00 4.02
CA ASP A 257 -13.08 1.43 4.96
C ASP A 257 -12.95 -0.07 4.72
N SER A 258 -11.72 -0.55 4.60
CA SER A 258 -11.48 -1.99 4.55
C SER A 258 -11.45 -2.58 5.97
N PRO A 259 -12.11 -3.73 6.22
CA PRO A 259 -12.83 -4.59 5.29
C PRO A 259 -14.34 -4.28 5.18
N THR A 260 -14.92 -4.61 4.01
CA THR A 260 -16.37 -4.60 3.80
C THR A 260 -16.96 -5.98 4.04
N GLY A 261 -17.57 -6.15 5.22
CA GLY A 261 -18.25 -7.37 5.63
C GLY A 261 -19.78 -7.26 5.50
N VAL A 262 -20.40 -8.20 4.79
CA VAL A 262 -21.85 -8.22 4.53
C VAL A 262 -22.46 -9.54 4.98
N ASN A 263 -23.47 -9.48 5.85
CA ASN A 263 -24.29 -10.62 6.21
C ASN A 263 -25.57 -10.66 5.36
N SER A 264 -25.67 -11.67 4.50
CA SER A 264 -26.79 -11.90 3.59
C SER A 264 -27.79 -12.95 4.12
N SER A 265 -27.65 -13.42 5.36
CA SER A 265 -28.45 -14.54 5.90
C SER A 265 -29.97 -14.28 5.91
N ALA A 266 -30.40 -13.02 5.91
CA ALA A 266 -31.83 -12.67 5.84
C ALA A 266 -32.46 -12.96 4.46
N SER A 267 -31.67 -12.89 3.39
CA SER A 267 -32.10 -13.19 2.02
C SER A 267 -30.89 -13.68 1.21
N PRO A 268 -30.39 -14.89 1.48
CA PRO A 268 -29.11 -15.32 0.95
C PRO A 268 -29.21 -15.68 -0.54
N PRO A 269 -28.29 -15.21 -1.39
CA PRO A 269 -28.20 -15.67 -2.78
C PRO A 269 -28.02 -17.19 -2.83
N VAL A 270 -28.82 -17.85 -3.68
CA VAL A 270 -28.76 -19.30 -3.86
C VAL A 270 -27.69 -19.64 -4.90
N PHE A 271 -26.79 -20.53 -4.53
CA PHE A 271 -25.79 -21.12 -5.40
C PHE A 271 -26.19 -22.55 -5.77
N THR A 272 -26.62 -22.75 -7.01
CA THR A 272 -27.10 -24.04 -7.49
C THR A 272 -26.03 -25.12 -7.45
N GLY A 273 -26.44 -26.37 -7.22
CA GLY A 273 -25.53 -27.52 -7.28
C GLY A 273 -25.04 -27.80 -8.71
N LEU A 274 -23.88 -28.45 -8.82
CA LEU A 274 -23.22 -28.82 -10.07
C LEU A 274 -23.10 -27.64 -11.04
N SER A 275 -22.71 -26.48 -10.52
CA SER A 275 -22.63 -25.24 -11.31
C SER A 275 -21.44 -24.38 -10.90
N SER A 276 -21.00 -23.51 -11.81
CA SER A 276 -20.08 -22.44 -11.47
C SER A 276 -20.85 -21.15 -11.22
N GLY A 277 -20.37 -20.37 -10.27
CA GLY A 277 -20.91 -19.08 -9.94
C GLY A 277 -19.82 -18.04 -9.79
N ASN A 278 -20.23 -16.78 -9.83
CA ASN A 278 -19.34 -15.65 -9.67
C ASN A 278 -19.83 -14.75 -8.54
N TRP A 279 -18.90 -14.42 -7.65
CA TRP A 279 -19.04 -13.27 -6.78
C TRP A 279 -18.41 -12.07 -7.47
N THR A 280 -19.11 -10.95 -7.46
CA THR A 280 -18.59 -9.70 -8.02
C THR A 280 -18.77 -8.57 -7.03
N SER A 281 -17.78 -7.70 -6.96
CA SER A 281 -17.92 -6.36 -6.39
C SER A 281 -17.94 -5.34 -7.51
N ASP A 282 -18.76 -4.32 -7.35
CA ASP A 282 -18.53 -3.05 -8.05
C ASP A 282 -17.73 -2.14 -7.13
N THR A 283 -16.93 -1.28 -7.72
CA THR A 283 -16.05 -0.40 -6.98
C THR A 283 -15.99 0.97 -7.65
N ASP A 284 -16.27 1.99 -6.86
CA ASP A 284 -16.20 3.37 -7.33
C ASP A 284 -14.91 4.02 -6.86
N GLY A 285 -14.40 4.96 -7.67
CA GLY A 285 -13.25 5.79 -7.31
C GLY A 285 -11.89 5.08 -7.23
N PHE A 286 -11.79 3.81 -7.65
CA PHE A 286 -10.52 3.11 -7.85
C PHE A 286 -9.75 3.70 -9.04
N GLY A 287 -9.06 4.82 -8.79
CA GLY A 287 -7.88 5.29 -9.49
C GLY A 287 -8.00 5.49 -11.00
N ASN A 288 -8.70 6.53 -11.47
CA ASN A 288 -8.39 7.10 -12.79
C ASN A 288 -7.10 7.92 -12.69
N ILE A 289 -5.97 7.26 -12.92
CA ILE A 289 -4.66 7.91 -12.94
C ILE A 289 -4.22 8.01 -14.40
N TYR A 290 -4.08 9.25 -14.89
CA TYR A 290 -3.68 9.56 -16.27
C TYR A 290 -4.56 8.96 -17.38
N GLY A 291 -5.86 8.80 -17.14
CA GLY A 291 -6.83 8.29 -18.12
C GLY A 291 -6.94 6.75 -18.17
N GLN A 292 -6.34 6.04 -17.21
CA GLN A 292 -6.50 4.60 -17.02
C GLN A 292 -6.93 4.28 -15.59
N THR A 293 -7.87 3.35 -15.44
CA THR A 293 -8.32 2.82 -14.15
C THR A 293 -7.32 1.78 -13.63
N HIS A 294 -6.66 2.05 -12.50
CA HIS A 294 -5.67 1.17 -11.89
C HIS A 294 -6.21 0.58 -10.59
N TYR A 295 -6.55 -0.71 -10.62
CA TYR A 295 -6.92 -1.51 -9.46
C TYR A 295 -5.68 -1.94 -8.70
N ILE A 296 -5.35 -1.22 -7.64
CA ILE A 296 -4.14 -1.47 -6.86
C ILE A 296 -4.49 -2.38 -5.69
N GLY A 297 -4.00 -3.62 -5.74
CA GLY A 297 -4.15 -4.64 -4.69
C GLY A 297 -3.02 -4.61 -3.65
N PRO A 298 -3.05 -5.51 -2.66
CA PRO A 298 -3.73 -6.81 -2.69
C PRO A 298 -5.22 -6.74 -2.35
N PHE A 299 -5.98 -7.73 -2.80
CA PHE A 299 -7.39 -7.91 -2.47
C PHE A 299 -7.61 -9.32 -1.93
N THR A 300 -8.35 -9.48 -0.85
CA THR A 300 -8.75 -10.80 -0.31
C THR A 300 -10.25 -10.86 -0.18
N VAL A 301 -10.86 -11.89 -0.77
CA VAL A 301 -12.30 -12.15 -0.65
C VAL A 301 -12.53 -13.42 0.17
N ASN A 302 -13.44 -13.36 1.13
CA ASN A 302 -13.89 -14.52 1.91
C ASN A 302 -15.42 -14.61 1.84
N LEU A 303 -15.92 -15.74 1.36
CA LEU A 303 -17.35 -16.05 1.26
C LEU A 303 -17.71 -17.16 2.22
N VAL A 304 -18.89 -17.10 2.84
CA VAL A 304 -19.41 -18.15 3.71
C VAL A 304 -20.75 -18.63 3.20
N PHE A 305 -20.84 -19.91 2.86
CA PHE A 305 -22.05 -20.59 2.44
C PHE A 305 -22.65 -21.41 3.59
N ASN A 306 -23.98 -21.43 3.69
CA ASN A 306 -24.74 -22.13 4.73
C ASN A 306 -24.25 -21.84 6.17
N GLY A 307 -23.72 -20.64 6.40
CA GLY A 307 -23.21 -20.19 7.70
C GLY A 307 -21.89 -20.83 8.16
N SER A 308 -21.31 -21.76 7.39
CA SER A 308 -20.15 -22.55 7.86
C SER A 308 -19.12 -22.90 6.77
N CYS A 309 -19.51 -23.05 5.51
CA CYS A 309 -18.57 -23.39 4.44
C CYS A 309 -17.85 -22.15 3.93
N GLN A 310 -16.57 -21.99 4.25
CA GLN A 310 -15.77 -20.85 3.81
C GLN A 310 -15.06 -21.14 2.47
N VAL A 311 -15.10 -20.19 1.56
CA VAL A 311 -14.36 -20.20 0.30
C VAL A 311 -13.81 -18.80 0.06
N GLY A 312 -12.53 -18.69 -0.24
CA GLY A 312 -11.89 -17.40 -0.45
C GLY A 312 -10.70 -17.50 -1.39
N SER A 313 -10.23 -16.34 -1.83
CA SER A 313 -9.04 -16.19 -2.67
C SER A 313 -8.41 -14.84 -2.42
N THR A 314 -7.17 -14.68 -2.86
CA THR A 314 -6.41 -13.43 -2.74
C THR A 314 -5.76 -13.09 -4.07
N ILE A 315 -5.93 -11.84 -4.48
CA ILE A 315 -5.09 -11.21 -5.51
C ILE A 315 -3.81 -10.76 -4.81
N PRO A 316 -2.64 -11.32 -5.17
CA PRO A 316 -1.37 -10.99 -4.55
C PRO A 316 -0.95 -9.54 -4.80
N LEU A 317 0.09 -9.11 -4.09
CA LEU A 317 0.68 -7.79 -4.30
C LEU A 317 1.58 -7.81 -5.54
N VAL A 318 1.30 -6.94 -6.51
CA VAL A 318 2.23 -6.67 -7.60
C VAL A 318 3.24 -5.61 -7.14
N LEU A 319 4.54 -5.88 -7.30
CA LEU A 319 5.61 -4.98 -6.90
C LEU A 319 6.21 -4.30 -8.12
N SER A 320 6.32 -2.97 -8.08
CA SER A 320 7.06 -2.18 -9.09
C SER A 320 8.16 -1.36 -8.46
N SER A 321 9.23 -1.13 -9.23
CA SER A 321 10.34 -0.25 -8.86
C SER A 321 10.94 0.42 -10.09
N ILE A 322 11.59 1.56 -9.88
CA ILE A 322 12.38 2.22 -10.91
C ILE A 322 13.86 1.93 -10.63
N PHE A 323 14.50 1.21 -11.55
CA PHE A 323 15.90 0.83 -11.42
C PHE A 323 16.85 1.94 -11.88
N LYS A 324 16.43 2.69 -12.92
CA LYS A 324 17.12 3.90 -13.40
C LYS A 324 16.08 4.92 -13.90
N PRO A 325 16.20 6.20 -13.54
CA PRO A 325 17.25 6.81 -12.71
C PRO A 325 17.04 6.55 -11.21
N ASN A 326 18.04 6.87 -10.38
CA ASN A 326 17.87 6.90 -8.94
C ASN A 326 17.08 8.15 -8.51
N ASP A 327 16.38 8.07 -7.38
CA ASP A 327 15.67 9.21 -6.82
C ASP A 327 16.64 10.34 -6.42
N GLY A 328 16.30 11.58 -6.80
CA GLY A 328 17.13 12.76 -6.67
C GLY A 328 18.36 12.82 -7.59
N GLN A 329 18.53 11.89 -8.54
CA GLN A 329 19.70 11.85 -9.41
C GLN A 329 19.80 13.09 -10.30
N VAL A 330 20.99 13.71 -10.33
CA VAL A 330 21.32 14.76 -11.31
C VAL A 330 21.89 14.14 -12.59
N ILE A 331 21.24 14.42 -13.71
CA ILE A 331 21.57 13.93 -15.05
C ILE A 331 22.18 15.08 -15.85
N ASN A 332 23.47 14.98 -16.11
CA ASN A 332 24.23 15.95 -16.90
C ASN A 332 24.77 15.36 -18.21
N ASN A 333 24.64 14.05 -18.39
CA ASN A 333 25.11 13.33 -19.55
C ASN A 333 24.00 12.43 -20.12
N ILE A 334 23.77 12.52 -21.43
CA ILE A 334 22.78 11.70 -22.15
C ILE A 334 22.96 10.19 -21.89
N ASN A 335 24.17 9.70 -21.62
CA ASN A 335 24.42 8.28 -21.34
C ASN A 335 23.83 7.81 -19.99
N GLN A 336 23.41 8.71 -19.11
CA GLN A 336 22.72 8.38 -17.85
C GLN A 336 21.21 8.19 -18.05
N THR A 337 20.70 8.38 -19.27
CA THR A 337 19.26 8.32 -19.56
C THR A 337 18.76 6.95 -19.98
N ALA A 338 19.55 5.88 -19.80
CA ALA A 338 19.10 4.50 -20.03
C ALA A 338 18.16 4.05 -18.90
N PHE A 339 16.94 4.57 -18.90
CA PHE A 339 15.95 4.39 -17.84
C PHE A 339 15.22 3.06 -17.96
N GLU A 340 15.01 2.42 -16.81
CA GLU A 340 14.46 1.07 -16.69
C GLU A 340 13.54 1.01 -15.48
N ALA A 341 12.31 0.53 -15.70
CA ALA A 341 11.39 0.11 -14.66
C ALA A 341 11.43 -1.43 -14.53
N ARG A 342 11.09 -1.93 -13.34
CA ARG A 342 11.00 -3.35 -13.03
C ARG A 342 9.71 -3.65 -12.30
N SER A 343 9.12 -4.80 -12.59
CA SER A 343 7.96 -5.28 -11.86
C SER A 343 7.94 -6.80 -11.79
N ASN A 344 7.26 -7.34 -10.79
CA ASN A 344 6.97 -8.76 -10.65
C ASN A 344 5.67 -8.97 -9.86
N ASP A 345 4.91 -9.99 -10.25
CA ASP A 345 3.83 -10.54 -9.43
C ASP A 345 4.45 -11.49 -8.40
N THR A 346 4.11 -11.35 -7.11
CA THR A 346 4.74 -12.14 -6.04
C THR A 346 4.41 -13.63 -6.12
N ASP A 347 3.33 -14.01 -6.78
CA ASP A 347 2.94 -15.41 -6.94
C ASP A 347 3.70 -16.11 -8.07
N ASP A 348 4.12 -15.38 -9.10
CA ASP A 348 4.91 -15.89 -10.23
C ASP A 348 6.42 -15.88 -10.00
N GLY A 349 6.90 -15.07 -9.04
CA GLY A 349 8.30 -15.02 -8.61
C GLY A 349 8.89 -13.62 -8.55
N SER A 350 10.20 -13.54 -8.30
CA SER A 350 10.88 -12.26 -8.01
C SER A 350 11.68 -11.68 -9.19
N SER A 351 11.68 -12.32 -10.36
CA SER A 351 12.42 -11.82 -11.52
C SER A 351 11.67 -10.69 -12.20
N ASN A 352 12.41 -9.76 -12.82
CA ASN A 352 11.79 -8.69 -13.61
C ASN A 352 10.93 -9.29 -14.74
N GLY A 353 9.63 -9.01 -14.72
CA GLY A 353 8.63 -9.51 -15.65
C GLY A 353 7.98 -10.84 -15.28
N ALA A 354 8.29 -11.44 -14.13
CA ALA A 354 7.53 -12.59 -13.63
C ALA A 354 6.06 -12.18 -13.41
N GLY A 355 5.13 -12.86 -14.08
CA GLY A 355 3.70 -12.60 -13.92
C GLY A 355 3.17 -11.30 -14.48
N ILE A 356 3.96 -10.53 -15.25
CA ILE A 356 3.57 -9.19 -15.70
C ILE A 356 3.20 -9.18 -17.18
N ASP A 357 1.96 -8.82 -17.53
CA ASP A 357 1.52 -8.64 -18.93
C ASP A 357 1.85 -7.26 -19.48
N ARG A 358 1.91 -6.25 -18.60
CA ARG A 358 1.98 -4.84 -18.98
C ARG A 358 2.64 -3.99 -17.89
N MET A 359 3.52 -3.10 -18.33
CA MET A 359 4.09 -2.00 -17.56
C MET A 359 3.61 -0.68 -18.17
N HIS A 360 2.94 0.15 -17.38
CA HIS A 360 2.57 1.51 -17.76
C HIS A 360 3.61 2.50 -17.23
N ILE A 361 4.16 3.34 -18.11
CA ILE A 361 5.27 4.26 -17.79
C ILE A 361 4.86 5.68 -18.18
N VAL A 362 5.00 6.60 -17.22
CA VAL A 362 4.70 8.02 -17.40
C VAL A 362 5.90 8.86 -17.00
N LEU A 363 6.29 9.82 -17.85
CA LEU A 363 7.32 10.82 -17.55
C LEU A 363 6.71 12.22 -17.59
N ILE A 364 6.85 12.96 -16.50
CA ILE A 364 6.28 14.29 -16.31
C ILE A 364 7.42 15.32 -16.27
N ALA A 365 7.27 16.37 -17.05
CA ALA A 365 8.19 17.50 -17.12
C ALA A 365 8.02 18.46 -15.92
N PRO A 366 9.00 19.36 -15.69
CA PRO A 366 8.91 20.36 -14.62
C PRO A 366 7.70 21.30 -14.71
N ASP A 367 7.14 21.48 -15.92
CA ASP A 367 5.94 22.29 -16.17
C ASP A 367 4.63 21.50 -15.97
N GLY A 368 4.71 20.25 -15.55
CA GLY A 368 3.58 19.34 -15.36
C GLY A 368 3.10 18.64 -16.64
N SER A 369 3.71 18.91 -17.80
CA SER A 369 3.33 18.24 -19.05
C SER A 369 3.83 16.80 -19.10
N THR A 370 3.02 15.90 -19.67
CA THR A 370 3.40 14.50 -19.87
C THR A 370 4.24 14.36 -21.14
N LEU A 371 5.49 13.92 -21.01
CA LEU A 371 6.41 13.68 -22.13
C LEU A 371 6.42 12.23 -22.61
N VAL A 372 6.24 11.29 -21.70
CA VAL A 372 6.10 9.87 -22.01
C VAL A 372 4.83 9.37 -21.35
N ASN A 373 4.02 8.63 -22.10
CA ASN A 373 2.87 7.87 -21.62
C ASN A 373 2.78 6.63 -22.51
N LYS A 374 3.33 5.51 -22.05
CA LYS A 374 3.42 4.28 -22.85
C LYS A 374 3.15 3.04 -22.03
N ASN A 375 2.70 2.00 -22.73
CA ASN A 375 2.69 0.64 -22.22
C ASN A 375 3.88 -0.13 -22.80
N ASP A 376 4.45 -1.01 -22.01
CA ASP A 376 5.50 -1.95 -22.38
C ASP A 376 5.14 -3.35 -21.87
N SER A 377 5.26 -4.37 -22.70
CA SER A 377 4.75 -5.72 -22.39
C SER A 377 5.84 -6.76 -22.22
N SER A 378 7.11 -6.36 -22.23
CA SER A 378 8.23 -7.29 -22.11
C SER A 378 9.37 -6.68 -21.32
N ALA A 379 9.88 -7.44 -20.35
CA ALA A 379 11.05 -7.04 -19.58
C ALA A 379 12.34 -7.13 -20.44
N PRO A 380 13.32 -6.21 -20.25
CA PRO A 380 13.28 -5.06 -19.35
C PRO A 380 12.36 -3.95 -19.86
N TYR A 381 11.66 -3.28 -18.95
CA TYR A 381 10.68 -2.24 -19.30
C TYR A 381 11.38 -0.88 -19.47
N CYS A 382 11.47 -0.42 -20.70
CA CYS A 382 12.33 0.71 -21.07
C CYS A 382 11.51 1.98 -21.33
N VAL A 383 11.97 3.13 -20.83
CA VAL A 383 11.22 4.39 -20.98
C VAL A 383 11.17 4.89 -22.43
N TRP A 384 12.24 4.68 -23.21
CA TRP A 384 12.37 5.27 -24.56
C TRP A 384 11.98 4.33 -25.70
N LEU A 385 12.67 3.20 -25.81
CA LEU A 385 12.45 2.19 -26.85
C LEU A 385 12.57 0.81 -26.21
N ASN A 386 11.71 -0.12 -26.62
CA ASN A 386 11.67 -1.48 -26.10
C ASN A 386 12.85 -2.28 -26.68
N GLN A 387 14.00 -2.24 -26.00
CA GLN A 387 15.22 -2.93 -26.38
C GLN A 387 15.95 -3.44 -25.15
N ASN A 388 16.71 -4.52 -25.30
CA ASN A 388 17.56 -5.06 -24.24
C ASN A 388 19.04 -4.92 -24.63
N PRO A 389 19.86 -4.15 -23.90
CA PRO A 389 19.52 -3.34 -22.72
C PRO A 389 18.72 -2.08 -23.07
N CYS A 390 18.08 -1.46 -22.07
CA CYS A 390 17.32 -0.23 -22.29
C CYS A 390 18.21 0.87 -22.91
N PRO A 391 17.78 1.49 -24.02
CA PRO A 391 18.58 2.48 -24.70
C PRO A 391 18.52 3.82 -23.97
N LYS A 392 19.50 4.69 -24.22
CA LYS A 392 19.46 6.09 -23.79
C LYS A 392 18.52 6.92 -24.70
N MET A 393 18.21 8.15 -24.27
CA MET A 393 17.59 9.14 -25.15
C MET A 393 18.39 9.34 -26.44
N THR A 394 17.68 9.68 -27.51
CA THR A 394 18.29 10.22 -28.74
C THR A 394 18.78 11.65 -28.52
N ASP A 395 19.73 12.12 -29.34
CA ASP A 395 20.21 13.51 -29.26
C ASP A 395 19.07 14.52 -29.50
N ALA A 396 18.09 14.16 -30.34
CA ALA A 396 16.92 15.00 -30.58
C ALA A 396 16.05 15.16 -29.31
N GLN A 397 15.78 14.06 -28.59
CA GLN A 397 15.06 14.08 -27.31
C GLN A 397 15.86 14.84 -26.25
N TRP A 398 17.15 14.53 -26.09
CA TRP A 398 18.00 15.22 -25.12
C TRP A 398 18.03 16.74 -25.33
N ASN A 399 18.07 17.17 -26.59
CA ASN A 399 18.10 18.59 -26.93
C ASN A 399 16.74 19.29 -26.79
N SER A 400 15.61 18.56 -26.87
CA SER A 400 14.28 19.12 -26.66
C SER A 400 13.87 19.23 -25.19
N PHE A 401 14.50 18.47 -24.29
CA PHE A 401 14.18 18.48 -22.86
C PHE A 401 14.85 19.69 -22.17
N ALA A 402 14.07 20.42 -21.37
CA ALA A 402 14.54 21.57 -20.60
C ALA A 402 15.28 21.12 -19.33
N ASN A 403 16.11 22.01 -18.77
CA ASN A 403 16.67 21.75 -17.44
C ASN A 403 15.57 21.87 -16.37
N GLY A 404 15.62 21.01 -15.36
CA GLY A 404 14.66 21.02 -14.26
C GLY A 404 14.40 19.63 -13.66
N VAL A 405 13.45 19.56 -12.74
CA VAL A 405 13.07 18.31 -12.04
C VAL A 405 11.95 17.61 -12.78
N TYR A 406 12.21 16.36 -13.16
CA TYR A 406 11.28 15.46 -13.83
C TYR A 406 10.80 14.39 -12.86
N THR A 407 9.58 13.90 -13.07
CA THR A 407 9.02 12.78 -12.30
C THR A 407 8.76 11.60 -13.23
N LEU A 408 9.39 10.46 -12.97
CA LEU A 408 9.15 9.19 -13.66
C LEU A 408 8.27 8.32 -12.76
N ILE A 409 7.19 7.77 -13.33
CA ILE A 409 6.23 6.92 -12.63
C ILE A 409 6.03 5.65 -13.45
N ALA A 410 5.95 4.50 -12.79
CA ALA A 410 5.73 3.20 -13.42
C ALA A 410 4.79 2.31 -12.59
N TRP A 411 3.92 1.58 -13.29
CA TRP A 411 3.01 0.57 -12.73
C TRP A 411 3.13 -0.73 -13.52
N GLY A 412 3.27 -1.85 -12.83
CA GLY A 412 3.19 -3.19 -13.42
C GLY A 412 1.81 -3.78 -13.22
N ARG A 413 1.35 -4.59 -14.17
CA ARG A 413 0.08 -5.29 -14.12
C ARG A 413 0.28 -6.79 -14.18
N SER A 414 -0.41 -7.49 -13.31
CA SER A 414 -0.47 -8.96 -13.30
C SER A 414 -1.16 -9.50 -14.55
N ALA A 415 -0.57 -10.52 -15.17
CA ALA A 415 -1.16 -11.25 -16.29
C ALA A 415 -2.35 -12.11 -15.87
N GLU A 416 -2.34 -12.60 -14.62
CA GLU A 416 -3.37 -13.49 -14.09
C GLU A 416 -4.52 -12.67 -13.49
N SER A 417 -4.22 -11.89 -12.46
CA SER A 417 -5.24 -11.17 -11.68
C SER A 417 -5.68 -9.86 -12.32
N GLN A 418 -4.97 -9.38 -13.36
CA GLN A 418 -5.21 -8.08 -14.00
C GLN A 418 -5.05 -6.86 -13.08
N SER A 419 -4.62 -7.06 -11.84
CA SER A 419 -4.36 -6.02 -10.85
C SER A 419 -3.07 -5.27 -11.16
N TRP A 420 -2.99 -4.03 -10.70
CA TRP A 420 -1.84 -3.15 -10.87
C TRP A 420 -1.06 -3.03 -9.55
N SER A 421 0.24 -2.81 -9.67
CA SER A 421 1.08 -2.45 -8.54
C SER A 421 0.75 -1.05 -8.04
N ALA A 422 1.17 -0.74 -6.81
CA ALA A 422 1.37 0.66 -6.43
C ALA A 422 2.34 1.34 -7.43
N PRO A 423 2.22 2.66 -7.67
CA PRO A 423 3.17 3.38 -8.51
C PRO A 423 4.56 3.34 -7.88
N ALA A 424 5.55 2.93 -8.66
CA ALA A 424 6.93 3.30 -8.40
C ALA A 424 7.16 4.71 -8.95
N GLN A 425 7.65 5.63 -8.13
CA GLN A 425 7.92 7.01 -8.53
C GLN A 425 9.32 7.44 -8.09
N VAL A 426 10.04 8.12 -8.98
CA VAL A 426 11.30 8.80 -8.66
C VAL A 426 11.34 10.17 -9.31
N GLN A 427 12.05 11.10 -8.69
CA GLN A 427 12.38 12.39 -9.27
C GLN A 427 13.84 12.44 -9.69
N PHE A 428 14.14 13.09 -10.81
CA PHE A 428 15.51 13.34 -11.25
C PHE A 428 15.64 14.75 -11.83
N GLU A 429 16.82 15.35 -11.71
CA GLU A 429 17.08 16.68 -12.24
C GLU A 429 17.92 16.60 -13.51
N LEU A 430 17.43 17.19 -14.60
CA LEU A 430 18.19 17.33 -15.83
C LEU A 430 18.97 18.66 -15.80
N GLN A 431 20.30 18.57 -15.82
CA GLN A 431 21.20 19.72 -15.81
C GLN A 431 22.15 19.65 -17.02
N ARG A 432 21.67 20.11 -18.17
CA ARG A 432 22.53 20.25 -19.35
C ARG A 432 23.50 21.40 -19.14
N THR A 433 24.79 21.10 -19.13
CA THR A 433 25.83 22.10 -19.35
C THR A 433 25.79 22.49 -20.83
N LEU A 434 25.31 23.69 -21.13
CA LEU A 434 25.46 24.23 -22.49
C LEU A 434 26.97 24.29 -22.79
N PRO A 435 27.45 23.75 -23.94
CA PRO A 435 28.86 23.86 -24.28
C PRO A 435 29.24 25.34 -24.24
N THR A 436 30.21 25.69 -23.40
CA THR A 436 30.80 27.03 -23.42
C THR A 436 31.28 27.28 -24.84
N PRO A 437 30.89 28.39 -25.51
CA PRO A 437 31.31 28.63 -26.88
C PRO A 437 32.84 28.57 -26.92
N THR A 438 33.37 27.59 -27.65
CA THR A 438 34.80 27.50 -27.91
C THR A 438 35.22 28.82 -28.54
N PRO A 439 36.19 29.57 -27.97
CA PRO A 439 36.62 30.82 -28.57
C PRO A 439 37.12 30.52 -29.99
N THR A 440 36.37 30.96 -30.99
CA THR A 440 36.80 30.92 -32.39
C THR A 440 38.09 31.73 -32.47
N ARG A 441 39.23 31.08 -32.71
CA ARG A 441 40.47 31.79 -33.06
C ARG A 441 40.18 32.58 -34.34
N THR A 442 39.96 33.88 -34.21
CA THR A 442 40.04 34.79 -35.33
C THR A 442 41.47 34.73 -35.85
N ASN A 443 41.68 34.19 -37.05
CA ASN A 443 42.98 34.28 -37.71
C ASN A 443 43.26 35.77 -37.95
N THR A 444 44.14 36.35 -37.13
CA THR A 444 44.71 37.67 -37.38
C THR A 444 45.46 37.61 -38.70
N PRO A 445 45.10 38.40 -39.73
CA PRO A 445 45.86 38.41 -40.97
C PRO A 445 47.30 38.86 -40.70
N THR A 446 48.26 38.06 -41.17
CA THR A 446 49.69 38.36 -41.14
C THR A 446 49.94 39.72 -41.81
N PRO A 447 50.65 40.67 -41.17
CA PRO A 447 50.91 41.97 -41.78
C PRO A 447 51.84 41.80 -42.99
N THR A 448 51.34 42.14 -44.18
CA THR A 448 52.13 42.26 -45.40
C THR A 448 53.12 43.42 -45.25
N ARG A 449 54.40 43.14 -45.49
CA ARG A 449 55.49 44.10 -45.38
C ARG A 449 55.40 45.11 -46.54
N THR A 450 54.88 46.30 -46.28
CA THR A 450 54.82 47.41 -47.25
C THR A 450 56.15 48.14 -47.29
N ASN A 451 56.74 48.28 -48.49
CA ASN A 451 57.99 49.02 -48.70
C ASN A 451 57.78 50.53 -48.50
N THR A 452 58.71 51.12 -47.74
CA THR A 452 58.81 52.55 -47.40
C THR A 452 58.94 53.47 -48.63
N PRO A 453 58.08 54.50 -48.78
CA PRO A 453 58.36 55.62 -49.66
C PRO A 453 59.11 56.75 -48.93
N THR A 454 60.03 57.35 -49.66
CA THR A 454 60.98 58.43 -49.33
C THR A 454 60.33 59.71 -48.80
N LYS A 455 61.00 60.37 -47.84
CA LYS A 455 60.68 61.71 -47.31
C LYS A 455 60.70 62.79 -48.41
N THR A 456 59.67 63.62 -48.47
CA THR A 456 59.69 64.93 -49.14
C THR A 456 59.06 65.99 -48.23
N LEU A 457 59.69 67.16 -48.20
CA LEU A 457 59.52 68.24 -47.21
C LEU A 457 58.22 69.05 -47.32
N THR A 458 57.80 69.57 -46.18
CA THR A 458 56.66 70.45 -45.88
C THR A 458 56.74 71.85 -46.52
N PRO A 459 55.60 72.46 -46.88
CA PRO A 459 55.41 73.90 -46.76
C PRO A 459 54.29 74.31 -45.79
N THR A 460 54.50 75.49 -45.21
CA THR A 460 53.85 76.20 -44.09
C THR A 460 52.35 76.49 -44.28
N LYS A 461 51.56 76.36 -43.19
CA LYS A 461 50.14 76.80 -43.11
C LYS A 461 50.04 78.29 -42.78
N THR A 462 49.22 79.00 -43.55
CA THR A 462 48.71 80.35 -43.27
C THR A 462 47.53 80.28 -42.28
N SER A 463 47.48 81.21 -41.33
CA SER A 463 46.41 81.34 -40.32
C SER A 463 45.18 82.07 -40.87
N THR A 464 43.98 81.60 -40.53
CA THR A 464 42.74 82.39 -40.69
C THR A 464 42.02 82.46 -39.34
N VAL A 465 41.75 83.70 -38.92
CA VAL A 465 41.11 84.13 -37.67
C VAL A 465 39.59 83.92 -37.75
N CYS A 466 38.97 83.53 -36.63
CA CYS A 466 37.51 83.54 -36.44
C CYS A 466 37.12 84.81 -35.64
N PRO A 467 36.18 85.66 -36.14
CA PRO A 467 35.74 86.83 -35.40
C PRO A 467 34.72 86.52 -34.31
N ILE A 468 34.72 87.40 -33.32
CA ILE A 468 34.11 87.31 -32.00
C ILE A 468 32.65 87.75 -32.08
N GLU A 469 31.72 86.85 -31.74
CA GLU A 469 30.46 87.06 -31.01
C GLU A 469 29.61 85.79 -31.21
N PHE A 470 28.97 85.29 -30.14
CA PHE A 470 28.28 83.99 -30.02
C PHE A 470 29.18 82.77 -29.74
N CYS A 471 29.75 82.70 -28.54
CA CYS A 471 30.15 81.43 -27.91
C CYS A 471 29.56 81.35 -26.50
N THR A 472 28.41 80.68 -26.37
CA THR A 472 27.80 80.34 -25.08
C THR A 472 28.44 79.06 -24.56
N ALA A 473 28.92 79.08 -23.30
CA ALA A 473 29.55 77.93 -22.66
C ALA A 473 28.49 76.90 -22.18
N THR A 474 28.62 75.65 -22.60
CA THR A 474 27.85 74.51 -22.08
C THR A 474 28.73 73.74 -21.07
N PRO A 475 28.28 73.49 -19.82
CA PRO A 475 29.06 72.73 -18.85
C PRO A 475 29.14 71.24 -19.23
N THR A 476 30.35 70.68 -19.15
CA THR A 476 30.67 69.27 -19.43
C THR A 476 30.33 68.39 -18.20
N PRO A 477 29.64 67.25 -18.36
CA PRO A 477 29.38 66.34 -17.24
C PRO A 477 30.64 65.59 -16.80
N THR A 478 30.82 65.50 -15.48
CA THR A 478 31.94 64.86 -14.77
C THR A 478 31.94 63.33 -15.00
N LYS A 479 33.10 62.76 -15.35
CA LYS A 479 33.30 61.30 -15.46
C LYS A 479 33.42 60.66 -14.07
N THR A 480 32.46 59.82 -13.70
CA THR A 480 32.54 58.90 -12.55
C THR A 480 33.50 57.75 -12.86
N LYS A 481 34.47 57.48 -11.97
CA LYS A 481 35.35 56.30 -12.06
C LYS A 481 34.66 55.08 -11.45
N THR A 482 34.50 54.02 -12.24
CA THR A 482 34.06 52.69 -11.76
C THR A 482 35.28 51.90 -11.24
N PRO A 483 35.22 51.25 -10.06
CA PRO A 483 36.34 50.45 -9.55
C PRO A 483 36.49 49.11 -10.29
N THR A 484 37.73 48.72 -10.55
CA THR A 484 38.12 47.45 -11.17
C THR A 484 38.11 46.32 -10.12
N PRO A 485 37.49 45.15 -10.38
CA PRO A 485 37.53 44.03 -9.45
C PRO A 485 38.91 43.36 -9.43
N THR A 486 39.40 43.08 -8.22
CA THR A 486 40.68 42.40 -7.94
C THR A 486 40.55 40.91 -8.22
N LYS A 487 41.51 40.31 -8.94
CA LYS A 487 41.56 38.85 -9.18
C LYS A 487 42.11 38.13 -7.95
N THR A 488 41.31 37.25 -7.37
CA THR A 488 41.75 36.26 -6.35
C THR A 488 42.54 35.14 -7.04
N VAL A 489 43.72 34.82 -6.53
CA VAL A 489 44.57 33.72 -7.02
C VAL A 489 44.26 32.46 -6.21
N THR A 490 43.88 31.37 -6.88
CA THR A 490 43.71 30.04 -6.28
C THR A 490 45.02 29.24 -6.42
N PRO A 491 45.52 28.57 -5.37
CA PRO A 491 46.79 27.85 -5.43
C PRO A 491 46.70 26.56 -6.27
N THR A 492 47.74 26.32 -7.06
CA THR A 492 47.94 25.13 -7.90
C THR A 492 48.49 23.96 -7.07
N SER A 493 47.88 22.77 -7.17
CA SER A 493 48.39 21.54 -6.57
C SER A 493 49.62 21.02 -7.32
N THR A 494 50.66 20.68 -6.57
CA THR A 494 51.93 20.11 -7.07
C THR A 494 51.77 18.60 -7.30
N PHE A 495 52.09 18.12 -8.51
CA PHE A 495 52.18 16.69 -8.80
C PHE A 495 53.53 16.14 -8.35
N THR A 496 53.51 15.12 -7.49
CA THR A 496 54.67 14.33 -7.05
C THR A 496 55.02 13.29 -8.11
N ALA A 497 56.29 13.22 -8.53
CA ALA A 497 56.78 12.23 -9.47
C ALA A 497 57.06 10.88 -8.79
N THR A 498 56.61 9.78 -9.40
CA THR A 498 56.89 8.38 -9.00
C THR A 498 58.26 7.94 -9.56
N PRO A 499 59.11 7.23 -8.79
CA PRO A 499 60.43 6.81 -9.27
C PRO A 499 60.38 5.62 -10.23
N THR A 500 61.29 5.66 -11.20
CA THR A 500 61.58 4.68 -12.24
C THR A 500 62.22 3.40 -11.67
N ILE A 501 61.76 2.22 -12.11
CA ILE A 501 62.42 0.94 -11.85
C ILE A 501 63.27 0.58 -13.07
N THR A 502 64.57 0.42 -12.87
CA THR A 502 65.55 -0.03 -13.86
C THR A 502 65.53 -1.55 -13.97
N ALA A 503 65.43 -2.08 -15.18
CA ALA A 503 65.67 -3.50 -15.48
C ALA A 503 67.16 -3.71 -15.81
N THR A 504 67.73 -4.84 -15.38
CA THR A 504 69.02 -5.37 -15.87
C THR A 504 68.90 -6.91 -15.86
N PRO A 505 69.73 -7.63 -16.65
CA PRO A 505 69.32 -8.77 -17.48
C PRO A 505 69.05 -10.06 -16.72
#